data_AF-A0A925I474-F1
#
_entry.id   AF-A0A925I474-F1
#
_cell.length_a   1.000
_cell.length_b   1.000
_cell.length_c   1.000
_cell.angle_alpha   90.00
_cell.angle_beta   90.00
_cell.angle_gamma   90.00
#
_symmetry.space_group_name_H-M   'P 1'
#
loop_
_entity.id
_entity.type
_entity.pdbx_description
1 polymer ?
#
loop_
_entity_poly.entity_id
_entity_poly.type
_entity_poly.pdbx_seq_one_letter_code
_entity_poly.pdbx_strand_id
1 'polypeptide(L)'
;MSESETRSAAETVFTVDALLKYMGNDQKAITVVAKIVTDALATGEQLLAVAERGVAAGQYAEAAHAFHGLRGSVGTLGAKRFVGAALAAELAIVDQREDDVAPLLAVVEHEFGLVAEQAAAWLTRSAR
;
A
#
# COMPACT_ATOMS: atom_id res chain seq x y z
N MET A 1 -28.10 -7.69 7.88
CA MET A 1 -26.82 -8.42 8.05
C MET A 1 -26.78 -9.45 6.93
N SER A 2 -25.84 -9.53 6.00
CA SER A 2 -24.60 -8.79 5.74
C SER A 2 -24.19 -9.17 4.32
N GLU A 3 -24.32 -8.26 3.35
CA GLU A 3 -23.68 -8.42 2.02
C GLU A 3 -22.47 -7.49 1.87
N SER A 4 -22.32 -6.51 2.77
CA SER A 4 -21.21 -5.55 2.75
C SER A 4 -19.93 -6.08 3.40
N GLU A 5 -20.00 -7.06 4.31
CA GLU A 5 -18.80 -7.61 4.96
C GLU A 5 -18.00 -8.57 4.06
N THR A 6 -18.61 -9.15 3.03
CA THR A 6 -17.94 -10.13 2.15
C THR A 6 -17.17 -9.51 0.99
N ARG A 7 -17.42 -8.25 0.63
CA ARG A 7 -16.69 -7.57 -0.47
C ARG A 7 -15.27 -7.16 -0.10
N SER A 8 -15.02 -6.85 1.17
CA SER A 8 -13.68 -6.45 1.65
C SER A 8 -12.68 -7.62 1.61
N ALA A 9 -13.13 -8.85 1.85
CA ALA A 9 -12.27 -10.03 1.85
C ALA A 9 -11.78 -10.47 0.44
N ALA A 10 -12.41 -10.00 -0.64
CA ALA A 10 -12.06 -10.34 -2.02
C ALA A 10 -11.11 -9.33 -2.67
N GLU A 11 -10.76 -8.24 -1.98
CA GLU A 11 -9.84 -7.25 -2.51
C GLU A 11 -8.40 -7.74 -2.49
N THR A 12 -7.65 -7.42 -3.54
CA THR A 12 -6.29 -7.93 -3.75
C THR A 12 -5.30 -7.28 -2.80
N VAL A 13 -4.54 -8.10 -2.06
CA VAL A 13 -3.43 -7.65 -1.20
C VAL A 13 -2.21 -7.30 -2.05
N PHE A 14 -1.83 -8.14 -2.99
CA PHE A 14 -0.70 -7.90 -3.90
C PHE A 14 -0.90 -8.66 -5.21
N THR A 15 -0.70 -8.01 -6.35
CA THR A 15 -0.61 -8.66 -7.66
C THR A 15 0.15 -7.80 -8.65
N VAL A 16 1.10 -8.41 -9.35
CA VAL A 16 1.85 -7.78 -10.45
C VAL A 16 1.51 -8.38 -11.80
N ASP A 17 0.44 -9.19 -11.89
CA ASP A 17 0.09 -9.94 -13.10
C ASP A 17 -0.21 -9.00 -14.28
N ALA A 18 -0.92 -7.90 -14.01
CA ALA A 18 -1.20 -6.89 -15.02
C ALA A 18 0.08 -6.21 -15.53
N LEU A 19 1.02 -5.94 -14.62
CA LEU A 19 2.30 -5.31 -14.96
C LEU A 19 3.19 -6.27 -15.77
N LEU A 20 3.31 -7.53 -15.34
CA LEU A 20 4.01 -8.57 -16.10
C LEU A 20 3.43 -8.78 -17.49
N LYS A 21 2.09 -8.84 -17.59
CA LYS A 21 1.39 -8.98 -18.88
C LYS A 21 1.67 -7.79 -19.79
N TYR A 22 1.64 -6.57 -19.26
CA TYR A 22 1.97 -5.36 -20.02
C TYR A 22 3.43 -5.37 -20.51
N MET A 23 4.35 -5.91 -19.71
CA MET A 23 5.79 -5.96 -20.02
C MET A 23 6.22 -7.14 -20.90
N GLY A 24 5.30 -8.04 -21.28
CA GLY A 24 5.57 -9.17 -22.18
C GLY A 24 5.78 -10.53 -21.49
N ASN A 25 5.72 -10.57 -20.15
CA ASN A 25 5.76 -11.80 -19.33
C ASN A 25 6.96 -12.74 -19.61
N ASP A 26 8.11 -12.17 -19.98
CA ASP A 26 9.37 -12.88 -20.16
C ASP A 26 10.31 -12.66 -18.97
N GLN A 27 11.49 -13.28 -19.00
CA GLN A 27 12.47 -13.14 -17.92
C GLN A 27 12.90 -11.68 -17.70
N LYS A 28 12.95 -10.87 -18.77
CA LYS A 28 13.33 -9.46 -18.67
C LYS A 28 12.23 -8.67 -17.95
N ALA A 29 10.97 -8.93 -18.29
CA ALA A 29 9.80 -8.37 -17.60
C ALA A 29 9.85 -8.72 -16.11
N ILE A 30 10.12 -9.97 -15.76
CA ILE A 30 10.24 -10.41 -14.36
C ILE A 30 11.33 -9.61 -13.63
N THR A 31 12.51 -9.44 -14.22
CA THR A 31 13.60 -8.66 -13.61
C THR A 31 13.21 -7.19 -13.39
N VAL A 32 12.56 -6.55 -14.36
CA VAL A 32 12.13 -5.16 -14.21
C VAL A 32 11.01 -5.02 -13.17
N VAL A 33 10.02 -5.92 -13.19
CA VAL A 33 8.95 -5.93 -12.19
C VAL A 33 9.50 -6.17 -10.80
N ALA A 34 10.51 -7.03 -10.64
CA ALA A 34 11.18 -7.22 -9.35
C ALA A 34 11.84 -5.95 -8.81
N LYS A 35 12.46 -5.17 -9.70
CA LYS A 35 12.99 -3.86 -9.33
C LYS A 35 11.87 -2.90 -8.92
N ILE A 36 10.78 -2.84 -9.68
CA ILE A 36 9.62 -1.98 -9.36
C ILE A 36 9.02 -2.34 -8.00
N VAL A 37 8.81 -3.63 -7.73
CA VAL A 37 8.32 -4.11 -6.44
C VAL A 37 9.25 -3.68 -5.30
N THR A 38 10.55 -3.88 -5.47
CA THR A 38 11.55 -3.51 -4.45
C THR A 38 11.56 -2.00 -4.18
N ASP A 39 11.59 -1.19 -5.23
CA ASP A 39 11.60 0.28 -5.14
C ASP A 39 10.29 0.80 -4.50
N ALA A 40 9.15 0.21 -4.84
CA ALA A 40 7.84 0.59 -4.30
C ALA A 40 7.71 0.26 -2.81
N LEU A 41 8.23 -0.88 -2.35
CA LEU A 41 8.26 -1.24 -0.93
C LEU A 41 9.17 -0.30 -0.14
N ALA A 42 10.39 -0.03 -0.63
CA ALA A 42 11.33 0.87 0.04
C ALA A 42 10.77 2.30 0.15
N THR A 43 10.17 2.80 -0.92
CA THR A 43 9.49 4.11 -0.92
C THR A 43 8.28 4.10 0.01
N GLY A 44 7.52 3.00 0.01
CA GLY A 44 6.35 2.82 0.87
C GLY A 44 6.71 2.90 2.36
N GLU A 45 7.74 2.18 2.79
CA GLU A 45 8.21 2.21 4.18
C GLU A 45 8.62 3.62 4.62
N GLN A 46 9.35 4.35 3.76
CA GLN A 46 9.74 5.74 4.04
C GLN A 46 8.55 6.66 4.22
N LEU A 47 7.55 6.58 3.33
CA LEU A 47 6.37 7.44 3.38
C LEU A 47 5.45 7.08 4.55
N LEU A 48 5.34 5.80 4.92
CA LEU A 48 4.59 5.37 6.11
C LEU A 48 5.18 5.98 7.37
N ALA A 49 6.50 5.91 7.51
CA ALA A 49 7.19 6.53 8.65
C ALA A 49 7.03 8.07 8.68
N VAL A 50 6.97 8.73 7.52
CA VAL A 50 6.66 10.19 7.44
C VAL A 50 5.23 10.46 7.88
N ALA A 51 4.27 9.65 7.42
CA ALA A 51 2.86 9.80 7.78
C ALA A 51 2.64 9.63 9.29
N GLU A 52 3.21 8.59 9.90
CA GLU A 52 3.15 8.32 11.34
C GLU A 52 3.71 9.49 12.16
N ARG A 53 4.89 9.99 11.79
CA ARG A 53 5.50 11.15 12.46
C ARG A 53 4.66 12.41 12.29
N GLY A 54 4.14 12.64 11.08
CA GLY A 54 3.29 13.79 10.79
C GLY A 54 2.02 13.79 11.63
N VAL A 55 1.38 12.62 11.79
CA VAL A 55 0.22 12.45 12.67
C VAL A 55 0.60 12.72 14.13
N ALA A 56 1.68 12.10 14.63
CA ALA A 56 2.12 12.28 16.02
C ALA A 56 2.51 13.73 16.36
N ALA A 57 3.01 14.49 15.38
CA ALA A 57 3.39 15.88 15.52
C ALA A 57 2.25 16.88 15.24
N GLY A 58 1.04 16.41 14.89
CA GLY A 58 -0.07 17.27 14.48
C GLY A 58 0.14 17.97 13.13
N GLN A 59 1.11 17.54 12.34
CA GLN A 59 1.45 18.05 11.01
C GLN A 59 0.59 17.37 9.94
N TYR A 60 -0.73 17.54 10.04
CA TYR A 60 -1.71 16.81 9.23
C TYR A 60 -1.57 17.01 7.71
N ALA A 61 -1.11 18.19 7.26
CA ALA A 61 -0.88 18.44 5.84
C ALA A 61 0.27 17.59 5.28
N GLU A 62 1.35 17.42 6.06
CA GLU A 62 2.50 16.59 5.67
C GLU A 62 2.11 15.10 5.69
N ALA A 63 1.35 14.68 6.70
CA ALA A 63 0.83 13.32 6.79
C ALA A 63 -0.09 12.97 5.60
N ALA A 64 -1.03 13.86 5.24
CA ALA A 64 -1.92 13.65 4.10
C ALA A 64 -1.13 13.52 2.77
N HIS A 65 -0.12 14.35 2.56
CA HIS A 65 0.76 14.26 1.39
C HIS A 65 1.54 12.92 1.36
N ALA A 66 2.00 12.44 2.52
CA ALA A 66 2.65 11.14 2.63
C ALA A 66 1.70 9.98 2.30
N PHE A 67 0.44 10.01 2.77
CA PHE A 67 -0.59 9.02 2.41
C PHE A 67 -0.93 9.03 0.92
N HIS A 68 -1.00 10.21 0.30
CA HIS A 68 -1.17 10.33 -1.14
C HIS A 68 -0.03 9.63 -1.90
N GLY A 69 1.22 9.88 -1.49
CA GLY A 69 2.41 9.23 -2.05
C GLY A 69 2.41 7.71 -1.84
N LEU A 70 2.02 7.24 -0.65
CA LEU A 70 1.90 5.81 -0.31
C LEU A 70 0.96 5.10 -1.29
N ARG A 71 -0.23 5.67 -1.52
CA ARG A 71 -1.22 5.13 -2.45
C ARG A 71 -0.67 5.06 -3.87
N GLY A 72 0.06 6.09 -4.29
CA GLY A 72 0.71 6.12 -5.60
C GLY A 72 1.75 5.02 -5.78
N SER A 73 2.68 4.89 -4.83
CA SER A 73 3.76 3.90 -4.87
C SER A 73 3.24 2.47 -4.78
N VAL A 74 2.59 2.13 -3.67
CA VAL A 74 2.18 0.76 -3.35
C VAL A 74 0.98 0.33 -4.21
N GLY A 75 0.15 1.26 -4.64
CA GLY A 75 -0.98 1.00 -5.53
C GLY A 75 -0.56 0.43 -6.89
N THR A 76 0.67 0.71 -7.36
CA THR A 76 1.21 0.10 -8.59
C THR A 76 1.37 -1.42 -8.48
N LEU A 77 1.42 -1.96 -7.26
CA LEU A 77 1.57 -3.39 -6.96
C LEU A 77 0.22 -4.12 -6.88
N GLY A 78 -0.87 -3.51 -7.34
CA GLY A 78 -2.21 -4.09 -7.30
C GLY A 78 -2.80 -4.23 -5.89
N ALA A 79 -2.25 -3.51 -4.91
CA ALA A 79 -2.60 -3.58 -3.50
C ALA A 79 -3.87 -2.79 -3.17
N LYS A 80 -5.03 -3.24 -3.67
CA LYS A 80 -6.31 -2.52 -3.55
C LYS A 80 -6.74 -2.31 -2.11
N ARG A 81 -6.56 -3.32 -1.25
CA ARG A 81 -6.88 -3.23 0.18
C ARG A 81 -6.08 -2.13 0.87
N PHE A 82 -4.77 -2.12 0.64
CA PHE A 82 -3.88 -1.09 1.15
C PHE A 82 -4.30 0.30 0.66
N VAL A 83 -4.59 0.46 -0.63
CA VAL A 83 -5.02 1.75 -1.19
C VAL A 83 -6.32 2.24 -0.53
N GLY A 84 -7.26 1.34 -0.25
CA GLY A 84 -8.49 1.65 0.49
C GLY A 84 -8.23 2.12 1.92
N ALA A 85 -7.39 1.40 2.66
CA ALA A 85 -6.99 1.77 4.02
C ALA A 85 -6.27 3.13 4.07
N ALA A 86 -5.30 3.34 3.17
CA ALA A 86 -4.53 4.58 3.09
C ALA A 86 -5.42 5.77 2.70
N LEU A 87 -6.38 5.58 1.79
CA LEU A 87 -7.37 6.62 1.46
C LEU A 87 -8.27 6.94 2.65
N ALA A 88 -8.71 5.94 3.42
CA ALA A 88 -9.54 6.18 4.60
C ALA A 88 -8.78 7.01 5.66
N ALA A 89 -7.50 6.68 5.91
CA ALA A 89 -6.63 7.44 6.80
C ALA A 89 -6.40 8.88 6.30
N GLU A 90 -6.11 9.06 5.00
CA GLU A 90 -5.94 10.36 4.37
C GLU A 90 -7.19 11.24 4.55
N LEU A 91 -8.38 10.70 4.30
CA LEU A 91 -9.65 11.41 4.49
C LEU A 91 -9.90 11.76 5.96
N ALA A 92 -9.63 10.86 6.90
CA ALA A 92 -9.77 11.17 8.32
C ALA A 92 -8.87 12.33 8.77
N ILE A 93 -7.65 12.40 8.23
CA ILE A 93 -6.71 13.50 8.51
C ILE A 93 -7.20 14.81 7.88
N VAL A 94 -7.63 14.79 6.62
CA VAL A 94 -8.13 15.98 5.91
C VAL A 94 -9.41 16.51 6.57
N ASP A 95 -10.31 15.63 7.00
CA ASP A 95 -11.56 15.98 7.66
C ASP A 95 -11.41 16.25 9.17
N GLN A 96 -10.17 16.18 9.71
CA GLN A 96 -9.86 16.40 11.13
C GLN A 96 -10.63 15.47 12.08
N ARG A 97 -10.88 14.23 11.65
CA ARG A 97 -11.49 13.17 12.48
C ARG A 97 -10.42 12.48 13.33
N GLU A 98 -9.85 13.22 14.28
CA GLU A 98 -8.68 12.79 15.06
C GLU A 98 -8.87 11.42 15.75
N ASP A 99 -10.06 11.16 16.27
CA ASP A 99 -10.43 9.87 16.90
C ASP A 99 -10.34 8.68 15.94
N ASP A 100 -10.50 8.92 14.64
CA ASP A 100 -10.43 7.88 13.60
C ASP A 100 -9.01 7.68 13.05
N VAL A 101 -8.09 8.64 13.24
CA VAL A 101 -6.76 8.61 12.62
C VAL A 101 -5.92 7.45 13.15
N ALA A 102 -5.82 7.29 14.46
CA ALA A 102 -5.03 6.22 15.08
C ALA A 102 -5.49 4.80 14.68
N PRO A 103 -6.79 4.43 14.75
CA PRO A 103 -7.22 3.11 14.31
C PRO A 103 -7.02 2.91 12.80
N LEU A 104 -7.22 3.94 11.98
CA LEU A 104 -7.00 3.83 10.53
C LEU A 104 -5.52 3.66 10.19
N LEU A 105 -4.62 4.33 10.91
CA LEU A 105 -3.18 4.17 10.73
C LEU A 105 -2.73 2.73 11.05
N ALA A 106 -3.24 2.13 12.13
CA ALA A 106 -2.97 0.73 12.46
C ALA A 106 -3.46 -0.24 11.36
N VAL A 107 -4.59 0.06 10.71
CA VAL A 107 -5.05 -0.71 9.54
C VAL A 107 -4.10 -0.54 8.35
N VAL A 108 -3.61 0.67 8.09
CA VAL A 108 -2.63 0.91 7.01
C VAL A 108 -1.34 0.13 7.25
N GLU A 109 -0.80 0.17 8.47
CA GLU A 109 0.40 -0.59 8.86
C GLU A 109 0.21 -2.09 8.65
N HIS A 110 -0.95 -2.63 9.07
CA HIS A 110 -1.27 -4.04 8.89
C HIS A 110 -1.34 -4.43 7.41
N GLU A 111 -2.05 -3.66 6.58
CA GLU A 111 -2.16 -3.92 5.15
C GLU A 111 -0.81 -3.77 4.44
N PHE A 112 0.02 -2.81 4.83
CA PHE A 112 1.38 -2.67 4.29
C PHE A 112 2.24 -3.91 4.60
N GLY A 113 2.15 -4.42 5.83
CA GLY A 113 2.83 -5.66 6.23
C GLY A 113 2.42 -6.86 5.36
N LEU A 114 1.12 -7.01 5.09
CA LEU A 114 0.61 -8.08 4.21
C LEU A 114 1.11 -7.93 2.76
N VAL A 115 1.16 -6.69 2.24
CA VAL A 115 1.74 -6.40 0.91
C VAL A 115 3.21 -6.79 0.87
N ALA A 116 3.99 -6.36 1.86
CA ALA A 116 5.42 -6.62 1.95
C ALA A 116 5.72 -8.13 2.03
N GLU A 117 4.95 -8.89 2.81
CA GLU A 117 5.08 -10.34 2.92
C GLU A 117 4.84 -11.04 1.57
N GLN A 118 3.73 -10.72 0.90
CA GLN A 118 3.40 -11.35 -0.39
C GLN A 118 4.35 -10.93 -1.50
N ALA A 119 4.80 -9.68 -1.51
CA ALA A 119 5.80 -9.17 -2.43
C ALA A 119 7.16 -9.87 -2.23
N ALA A 120 7.60 -10.06 -0.98
CA ALA A 120 8.83 -10.80 -0.66
C ALA A 120 8.76 -12.27 -1.11
N ALA A 121 7.62 -12.92 -0.89
CA ALA A 121 7.38 -14.29 -1.37
C ALA A 121 7.42 -14.36 -2.91
N TRP A 122 6.82 -13.37 -3.59
CA TRP A 122 6.86 -13.27 -5.05
C TRP A 122 8.28 -13.05 -5.56
N LEU A 123 9.06 -12.13 -4.96
CA LEU A 123 10.46 -11.86 -5.32
C LEU A 123 11.34 -13.11 -5.19
N THR A 124 11.17 -13.87 -4.10
CA THR A 124 11.92 -15.11 -3.85
C THR A 124 11.65 -16.17 -4.92
N ARG A 125 10.40 -16.28 -5.37
CA ARG A 125 10.02 -17.21 -6.45
C ARG A 125 10.54 -16.74 -7.80
N SER A 126 10.48 -15.44 -8.07
CA SER A 126 10.87 -14.82 -9.34
C SER A 126 12.38 -14.73 -9.57
N ALA A 127 13.18 -14.88 -8.52
CA ALA A 127 14.64 -14.92 -8.58
C ALA A 127 15.22 -16.30 -8.97
N ARG A 128 14.37 -17.31 -9.14
CA ARG A 128 14.74 -18.68 -9.57
C ARG A 128 14.62 -18.81 -11.08
#